data_AF-A0A7X7V1B2-F1
#
_entry.id   AF-A0A7X7V1B2-F1
#
_cell.length_a   1.000
_cell.length_b   1.000
_cell.length_c   1.000
_cell.angle_alpha   90.00
_cell.angle_beta   90.00
_cell.angle_gamma   90.00
#
_symmetry.space_group_name_H-M   'P 1'
#
loop_
_entity.id
_entity.type
_entity.pdbx_description
1 polymer ?
#
loop_
_entity_poly.entity_id
_entity_poly.type
_entity_poly.pdbx_seq_one_letter_code
_entity_poly.pdbx_strand_id
1 'polypeptide(L)'
;MNNFALEIWYDEGRICTFYTVRWVTEDDDTASETDKFFNTYAVPGHPLEEKAMQLFRLITECIGNRYGATDDFFDRIVKKAQELPPKPKQWVEEIKDLGIHFPLRLFCYRVTENIVILFNGGIKESQSTQESKSLSMKFYEAQTFVKKIAEALQSKMIEISDDGRYLLNFDGTADIIL
;
A
#
# COMPACT_ATOMS: atom_id res chain seq x y z
N MET A 1 -20.34 -11.31 -2.55
CA MET A 1 -19.13 -10.66 -3.10
C MET A 1 -18.84 -9.51 -2.16
N ASN A 2 -17.64 -9.45 -1.58
CA ASN A 2 -17.32 -8.35 -0.67
C ASN A 2 -16.89 -7.15 -1.50
N ASN A 3 -17.57 -6.03 -1.29
CA ASN A 3 -17.24 -4.76 -1.91
C ASN A 3 -16.25 -4.01 -1.01
N PHE A 4 -15.37 -3.22 -1.61
CA PHE A 4 -14.49 -2.31 -0.88
C PHE A 4 -14.51 -0.93 -1.52
N ALA A 5 -14.36 0.09 -0.70
CA ALA A 5 -14.07 1.44 -1.13
C ALA A 5 -12.57 1.56 -1.44
N LEU A 6 -12.24 2.29 -2.49
CA LEU A 6 -10.88 2.73 -2.80
C LEU A 6 -10.82 4.23 -2.48
N GLU A 7 -10.08 4.59 -1.44
CA GLU A 7 -10.08 5.94 -0.87
C GLU A 7 -8.65 6.49 -0.75
N ILE A 8 -8.50 7.81 -0.74
CA ILE A 8 -7.19 8.45 -0.55
C ILE A 8 -6.75 8.21 0.89
N TRP A 9 -5.55 7.67 1.06
CA TRP A 9 -4.90 7.50 2.36
C TRP A 9 -3.95 8.67 2.66
N TYR A 10 -3.22 9.15 1.65
CA TYR A 10 -2.30 10.29 1.79
C TYR A 10 -2.06 10.99 0.45
N ASP A 11 -2.38 12.29 0.36
CA ASP A 11 -2.20 13.12 -0.84
C ASP A 11 -1.39 14.40 -0.61
N GLU A 12 -0.91 14.65 0.62
CA GLU A 12 -0.09 15.83 0.95
C GLU A 12 1.28 15.82 0.25
N GLY A 13 1.73 14.65 -0.22
CA GLY A 13 2.96 14.47 -0.97
C GLY A 13 2.87 15.08 -2.38
N ARG A 14 3.89 15.84 -2.79
CA ARG A 14 3.89 16.62 -4.05
C ARG A 14 3.94 15.77 -5.32
N ILE A 15 4.38 14.53 -5.25
CA ILE A 15 4.70 13.68 -6.43
C ILE A 15 3.79 12.46 -6.52
N CYS A 16 3.65 11.69 -5.44
CA CYS A 16 2.80 10.50 -5.42
C CYS A 16 1.61 10.65 -4.45
N THR A 17 0.41 10.28 -4.92
CA THR A 17 -0.80 10.11 -4.11
C THR A 17 -0.91 8.65 -3.70
N PHE A 18 -1.23 8.40 -2.43
CA PHE A 18 -1.46 7.07 -1.91
C PHE A 18 -2.94 6.86 -1.63
N TYR A 19 -3.44 5.76 -2.17
CA TYR A 19 -4.77 5.25 -1.89
C TYR A 19 -4.67 4.06 -0.94
N THR A 20 -5.79 3.68 -0.35
CA THR A 20 -5.96 2.44 0.40
C THR A 20 -7.33 1.85 0.10
N VAL A 21 -7.59 0.66 0.62
CA VAL A 21 -8.89 0.00 0.50
C VAL A 21 -9.53 -0.17 1.86
N ARG A 22 -10.85 -0.02 1.91
CA ARG A 22 -11.66 -0.25 3.12
C ARG A 22 -12.85 -1.12 2.76
N TRP A 23 -13.10 -2.16 3.53
CA TRP A 23 -14.25 -3.04 3.29
C TRP A 23 -15.56 -2.28 3.51
N VAL A 24 -16.50 -2.40 2.58
CA VAL A 24 -17.85 -1.86 2.75
C VAL A 24 -18.65 -2.85 3.59
N THR A 25 -18.92 -2.48 4.83
CA THR A 25 -19.74 -3.23 5.79
C THR A 25 -20.95 -2.42 6.20
N GLU A 26 -21.93 -3.06 6.87
CA GLU A 26 -23.09 -2.34 7.44
C GLU A 26 -22.66 -1.33 8.52
N ASP A 27 -21.53 -1.60 9.18
CA ASP A 27 -20.84 -0.66 10.07
C ASP A 27 -19.85 0.20 9.27
N ASP A 28 -20.03 1.52 9.26
CA ASP A 28 -19.19 2.44 8.50
C ASP A 28 -17.82 2.73 9.15
N ASP A 29 -17.58 2.20 10.35
CA ASP A 29 -16.40 2.47 11.19
C ASP A 29 -15.25 1.47 11.01
N THR A 30 -15.22 0.74 9.88
CA THR A 30 -14.10 -0.16 9.62
C THR A 30 -12.85 0.62 9.21
N ALA A 31 -11.72 0.38 9.86
CA ALA A 31 -10.46 1.00 9.44
C ALA A 31 -10.06 0.55 8.01
N SER A 32 -9.38 1.42 7.28
CA SER A 32 -8.75 1.05 6.01
C SER A 32 -7.65 -0.01 6.21
N GLU A 33 -7.30 -0.75 5.16
CA GLU A 33 -6.27 -1.78 5.23
C GLU A 33 -4.88 -1.24 5.60
N THR A 34 -4.57 -0.01 5.17
CA THR A 34 -3.31 0.66 5.53
C THR A 34 -3.34 1.18 6.96
N ASP A 35 -4.46 1.73 7.43
CA ASP A 35 -4.59 2.12 8.84
C ASP A 35 -4.52 0.92 9.76
N LYS A 36 -5.15 -0.22 9.41
CA LYS A 36 -5.00 -1.48 10.16
C LYS A 36 -3.53 -1.86 10.35
N PHE A 37 -2.70 -1.67 9.32
CA PHE A 37 -1.27 -1.96 9.42
C PHE A 37 -0.56 -1.00 10.39
N PHE A 38 -0.71 0.32 10.24
CA PHE A 38 -0.02 1.28 11.10
C PHE A 38 -0.58 1.32 12.53
N ASN A 39 -1.89 1.14 12.72
CA ASN A 39 -2.51 0.96 14.04
C ASN A 39 -2.08 -0.33 14.75
N THR A 40 -1.53 -1.30 14.00
CA THR A 40 -0.93 -2.50 14.61
C THR A 40 0.53 -2.24 15.00
N TYR A 41 1.33 -1.67 14.09
CA TYR A 41 2.79 -1.69 14.22
C TYR A 41 3.42 -0.37 14.63
N ALA A 42 2.78 0.78 14.36
CA ALA A 42 3.28 2.13 14.66
C ALA A 42 2.68 2.73 15.94
N VAL A 43 2.29 1.89 16.88
CA VAL A 43 1.70 2.32 18.16
C VAL A 43 2.77 2.36 19.27
N PRO A 44 2.66 3.30 20.22
CA PRO A 44 3.64 3.45 21.30
C PRO A 44 3.89 2.16 22.08
N GLY A 45 5.16 1.78 22.19
CA GLY A 45 5.60 0.62 22.95
C GLY A 45 5.54 -0.71 22.17
N HIS A 46 5.11 -0.70 20.91
CA HIS A 46 5.19 -1.89 20.06
C HIS A 46 6.66 -2.18 19.68
N PRO A 47 7.15 -3.44 19.73
CA PRO A 47 8.56 -3.76 19.42
C PRO A 47 9.03 -3.36 18.01
N LEU A 48 8.09 -3.18 17.08
CA LEU A 48 8.33 -2.78 15.70
C LEU A 48 7.91 -1.33 15.39
N GLU A 49 7.60 -0.52 16.39
CA GLU A 49 7.17 0.88 16.25
C GLU A 49 8.12 1.68 15.36
N GLU A 50 9.42 1.68 15.69
CA GLU A 50 10.42 2.40 14.91
C GLU A 50 10.48 1.91 13.45
N LYS A 51 10.32 0.60 13.22
CA LYS A 51 10.31 0.04 11.86
C LYS A 51 9.06 0.46 11.10
N ALA A 52 7.90 0.46 11.73
CA ALA A 52 6.69 0.96 11.09
C ALA A 52 6.82 2.45 10.75
N MET A 53 7.40 3.27 11.64
CA MET A 53 7.67 4.68 11.38
C MET A 53 8.72 4.92 10.28
N GLN A 54 9.74 4.06 10.17
CA GLN A 54 10.68 4.09 9.04
C GLN A 54 9.96 3.83 7.72
N LEU A 55 9.03 2.87 7.69
CA LEU A 55 8.23 2.57 6.50
C LEU A 55 7.26 3.71 6.16
N PHE A 56 6.64 4.31 7.16
CA PHE A 56 5.78 5.49 7.00
C PHE A 56 6.55 6.63 6.31
N ARG A 57 7.75 6.97 6.82
CA ARG A 57 8.61 8.01 6.21
C ARG A 57 9.08 7.67 4.80
N LEU A 58 9.37 6.39 4.52
CA LEU A 58 9.69 5.96 3.15
C LEU A 58 8.53 6.29 2.20
N ILE A 59 7.30 6.02 2.63
CA ILE A 59 6.10 6.23 1.83
C ILE A 59 5.83 7.73 1.67
N THR A 60 5.69 8.48 2.75
CA THR A 60 5.24 9.88 2.68
C THR A 60 6.33 10.82 2.19
N GLU A 61 7.55 10.72 2.73
CA GLU A 61 8.63 11.67 2.43
C GLU A 61 9.40 11.30 1.17
N CYS A 62 9.72 10.01 1.00
CA CYS A 62 10.57 9.60 -0.12
C CYS A 62 9.73 9.42 -1.38
N ILE A 63 8.76 8.50 -1.35
CA ILE A 63 7.92 8.19 -2.52
C ILE A 63 6.92 9.33 -2.76
N GLY A 64 6.24 9.80 -1.71
CA GLY A 64 5.21 10.84 -1.78
C GLY A 64 5.73 12.20 -2.24
N ASN A 65 6.88 12.63 -1.71
CA ASN A 65 7.32 14.02 -1.84
C ASN A 65 8.59 14.20 -2.70
N ARG A 66 9.55 13.25 -2.68
CA ARG A 66 10.87 13.45 -3.30
C ARG A 66 11.06 12.74 -4.63
N TYR A 67 10.66 11.48 -4.75
CA TYR A 67 11.05 10.63 -5.89
C TYR A 67 9.88 10.16 -6.75
N GLY A 68 8.68 10.00 -6.19
CA GLY A 68 7.60 9.24 -6.85
C GLY A 68 7.81 7.74 -6.76
N ALA A 69 6.85 6.98 -7.28
CA ALA A 69 6.83 5.52 -7.27
C ALA A 69 7.68 4.89 -8.39
N THR A 70 8.94 5.30 -8.47
CA THR A 70 9.89 4.79 -9.49
C THR A 70 10.17 3.31 -9.28
N ASP A 71 10.77 2.67 -10.29
CA ASP A 71 11.19 1.26 -10.22
C ASP A 71 12.13 0.99 -9.04
N ASP A 72 12.79 2.02 -8.51
CA ASP A 72 13.68 1.85 -7.39
C ASP A 72 12.97 1.42 -6.10
N PHE A 73 11.69 1.77 -5.94
CA PHE A 73 10.89 1.47 -4.76
C PHE A 73 10.01 0.22 -4.90
N PHE A 74 9.83 -0.33 -6.11
CA PHE A 74 8.84 -1.37 -6.40
C PHE A 74 9.44 -2.63 -7.05
N ASP A 75 10.59 -3.08 -6.55
CA ASP A 75 11.37 -4.22 -7.09
C ASP A 75 11.08 -5.58 -6.44
N ARG A 76 10.10 -5.62 -5.52
CA ARG A 76 9.57 -6.83 -4.89
C ARG A 76 8.17 -7.13 -5.44
N ILE A 77 8.13 -7.79 -6.59
CA ILE A 77 6.88 -8.25 -7.19
C ILE A 77 6.50 -9.60 -6.58
N VAL A 78 5.28 -9.71 -6.06
CA VAL A 78 4.73 -10.94 -5.48
C VAL A 78 3.36 -11.23 -6.10
N LYS A 79 3.40 -12.05 -7.16
CA LYS A 79 2.28 -12.29 -8.07
C LYS A 79 1.77 -10.98 -8.68
N LYS A 80 0.55 -10.54 -8.36
CA LYS A 80 -0.06 -9.31 -8.91
C LYS A 80 0.28 -8.07 -8.07
N ALA A 81 0.54 -8.24 -6.77
CA ALA A 81 0.91 -7.16 -5.86
C ALA A 81 2.43 -6.94 -5.81
N GLN A 82 2.83 -5.84 -5.18
CA GLN A 82 4.21 -5.58 -4.75
C GLN A 82 4.31 -5.50 -3.22
N GLU A 83 5.54 -5.54 -2.71
CA GLU A 83 5.85 -5.38 -1.28
C GLU A 83 6.78 -4.19 -1.04
N LEU A 84 6.44 -3.37 -0.04
CA LEU A 84 7.32 -2.40 0.58
C LEU A 84 7.86 -2.93 1.93
N PRO A 85 9.08 -2.54 2.34
CA PRO A 85 10.01 -1.73 1.57
C PRO A 85 10.66 -2.53 0.42
N PRO A 86 11.28 -1.85 -0.57
CA PRO A 86 12.02 -2.48 -1.66
C PRO A 86 13.17 -3.38 -1.18
N LYS A 87 13.85 -4.06 -2.10
CA LYS A 87 15.12 -4.72 -1.76
C LYS A 87 16.16 -3.66 -1.37
N PRO A 88 17.07 -4.00 -0.46
CA PRO A 88 18.15 -3.09 -0.08
C PRO A 88 18.95 -2.68 -1.31
N LYS A 89 19.16 -1.37 -1.48
CA LYS A 89 19.90 -0.77 -2.58
C LYS A 89 20.95 0.16 -2.01
N GLN A 90 22.14 0.15 -2.62
CA GLN A 90 23.27 0.95 -2.14
C GLN A 90 23.24 2.39 -2.66
N TRP A 91 22.46 2.67 -3.72
CA TRP A 91 22.45 3.97 -4.41
C TRP A 91 21.31 4.91 -4.00
N VAL A 92 20.30 4.40 -3.27
CA VAL A 92 19.26 5.23 -2.64
C VAL A 92 19.48 5.19 -1.14
N GLU A 93 19.92 6.30 -0.56
CA GLU A 93 20.33 6.40 0.84
C GLU A 93 19.19 5.99 1.78
N GLU A 94 17.96 6.44 1.50
CA GLU A 94 16.80 6.14 2.33
C GLU A 94 16.42 4.64 2.30
N ILE A 95 16.69 3.94 1.19
CA ILE A 95 16.51 2.47 1.11
C ILE A 95 17.65 1.75 1.84
N LYS A 96 18.88 2.26 1.73
CA LYS A 96 20.06 1.70 2.41
C LYS A 96 19.88 1.73 3.93
N ASP A 97 19.33 2.81 4.47
CA ASP A 97 19.13 3.01 5.91
C ASP A 97 18.10 2.07 6.54
N LEU A 98 17.18 1.51 5.74
CA LEU A 98 16.25 0.47 6.20
C LEU A 98 16.97 -0.85 6.54
N GLY A 99 18.15 -1.06 5.96
CA GLY A 99 18.96 -2.24 6.16
C GLY A 99 18.45 -3.50 5.45
N ILE A 100 19.24 -4.58 5.55
CA ILE A 100 19.02 -5.81 4.77
C ILE A 100 17.93 -6.74 5.32
N HIS A 101 17.62 -6.62 6.61
CA HIS A 101 16.70 -7.48 7.35
C HIS A 101 15.51 -6.69 7.91
N PHE A 102 14.86 -5.89 7.07
CA PHE A 102 13.65 -5.19 7.49
C PHE A 102 12.51 -6.18 7.77
N PRO A 103 11.89 -6.17 8.97
CA PRO A 103 10.99 -7.23 9.41
C PRO A 103 9.56 -7.08 8.90
N LEU A 104 9.12 -5.87 8.55
CA LEU A 104 7.75 -5.61 8.11
C LEU A 104 7.62 -5.68 6.59
N ARG A 105 6.46 -6.12 6.10
CA ARG A 105 6.05 -6.04 4.70
C ARG A 105 4.69 -5.39 4.61
N LEU A 106 4.58 -4.34 3.80
CA LEU A 106 3.33 -3.71 3.42
C LEU A 106 3.03 -4.05 1.96
N PHE A 107 1.88 -4.65 1.69
CA PHE A 107 1.49 -4.93 0.32
C PHE A 107 0.97 -3.68 -0.37
N CYS A 108 1.20 -3.58 -1.68
CA CYS A 108 0.79 -2.44 -2.47
C CYS A 108 0.55 -2.82 -3.93
N TYR A 109 -0.02 -1.88 -4.67
CA TYR A 109 -0.18 -1.90 -6.11
C TYR A 109 0.25 -0.56 -6.70
N ARG A 110 1.35 -0.56 -7.47
CA ARG A 110 1.75 0.63 -8.23
C ARG A 110 0.91 0.73 -9.50
N VAL A 111 0.08 1.79 -9.60
CA VAL A 111 -0.73 2.08 -10.79
C VAL A 111 0.09 2.90 -11.77
N THR A 112 0.73 3.97 -11.31
CA THR A 112 1.67 4.82 -12.05
C THR A 112 2.84 5.23 -11.15
N GLU A 113 3.76 6.04 -11.65
CA GLU A 113 4.78 6.68 -10.80
C GLU A 113 4.20 7.73 -9.82
N ASN A 114 2.94 8.13 -10.01
CA ASN A 114 2.28 9.14 -9.20
C ASN A 114 1.12 8.59 -8.37
N ILE A 115 0.73 7.32 -8.55
CA ILE A 115 -0.40 6.70 -7.85
C ILE A 115 -0.01 5.30 -7.37
N VAL A 116 -0.08 5.12 -6.05
CA VAL A 116 0.15 3.83 -5.39
C VAL A 116 -1.02 3.51 -4.49
N ILE A 117 -1.50 2.27 -4.53
CA ILE A 117 -2.53 1.79 -3.62
C ILE A 117 -1.86 0.91 -2.57
N LEU A 118 -1.97 1.29 -1.32
CA LEU A 118 -1.45 0.57 -0.17
C LEU A 118 -2.53 -0.35 0.38
N PHE A 119 -2.14 -1.52 0.87
CA PHE A 119 -3.03 -2.47 1.52
C PHE A 119 -2.56 -2.68 2.96
N ASN A 120 -2.84 -3.87 3.50
CA ASN A 120 -2.32 -4.32 4.78
C ASN A 120 -0.97 -5.03 4.59
N GLY A 121 -0.48 -5.60 5.68
CA GLY A 121 0.80 -6.28 5.69
C GLY A 121 1.06 -6.98 7.02
N GLY A 122 2.31 -7.35 7.25
CA GLY A 122 2.70 -7.93 8.52
C GLY A 122 4.18 -8.23 8.64
N ILE A 123 4.52 -9.02 9.65
CA ILE A 123 5.88 -9.42 9.94
C ILE A 123 6.29 -10.55 8.99
N LYS A 124 7.42 -10.38 8.31
CA LYS A 124 8.07 -11.41 7.51
C LYS A 124 8.80 -12.39 8.44
N GLU A 125 8.04 -13.31 9.03
CA GLU A 125 8.57 -14.39 9.87
C GLU A 125 8.85 -15.66 9.05
N SER A 126 9.97 -16.32 9.35
CA SER A 126 10.33 -17.61 8.75
C SER A 126 9.85 -18.83 9.55
N GLN A 127 9.30 -18.68 10.77
CA GLN A 127 9.12 -19.85 11.67
C GLN A 127 7.87 -19.90 12.58
N SER A 128 7.04 -18.86 12.74
CA SER A 128 5.81 -18.96 13.56
C SER A 128 4.58 -19.36 12.70
N THR A 129 3.87 -20.44 13.06
CA THR A 129 2.78 -21.03 12.26
C THR A 129 1.48 -20.22 12.25
N GLN A 130 1.27 -19.31 13.21
CA GLN A 130 0.08 -18.46 13.27
C GLN A 130 0.27 -17.12 12.55
N GLU A 131 1.40 -16.44 12.72
CA GLU A 131 1.64 -15.16 12.03
C GLU A 131 1.92 -15.37 10.54
N SER A 132 2.58 -16.47 10.16
CA SER A 132 2.69 -16.87 8.75
C SER A 132 1.33 -17.10 8.09
N LYS A 133 0.34 -17.63 8.82
CA LYS A 133 -1.04 -17.74 8.33
C LYS A 133 -1.71 -16.38 8.19
N SER A 134 -1.53 -15.47 9.16
CA SER A 134 -2.08 -14.11 9.10
C SER A 134 -1.51 -13.32 7.92
N LEU A 135 -0.18 -13.34 7.74
CA LEU A 135 0.47 -12.67 6.60
C LEU A 135 0.02 -13.31 5.27
N SER A 136 -0.12 -14.64 5.23
CA SER A 136 -0.62 -15.36 4.06
C SER A 136 -2.06 -14.95 3.70
N MET A 137 -2.95 -14.80 4.69
CA MET A 137 -4.32 -14.31 4.45
C MET A 137 -4.30 -12.89 3.86
N LYS A 138 -3.57 -11.97 4.50
CA LYS A 138 -3.41 -10.59 4.00
C LYS A 138 -2.78 -10.54 2.61
N PHE A 139 -1.87 -11.47 2.30
CA PHE A 139 -1.30 -11.62 0.97
C PHE A 139 -2.38 -11.99 -0.06
N TYR A 140 -3.22 -13.00 0.20
CA TYR A 140 -4.31 -13.38 -0.70
C TYR A 140 -5.37 -12.27 -0.87
N GLU A 141 -5.64 -11.53 0.20
CA GLU A 141 -6.51 -10.35 0.14
C GLU A 141 -5.91 -9.28 -0.78
N ALA A 142 -4.63 -8.94 -0.62
CA ALA A 142 -3.93 -8.02 -1.51
C ALA A 142 -4.00 -8.47 -2.99
N GLN A 143 -3.85 -9.77 -3.26
CA GLN A 143 -4.02 -10.28 -4.63
C GLN A 143 -5.44 -10.07 -5.17
N THR A 144 -6.45 -10.17 -4.30
CA THR A 144 -7.86 -9.99 -4.66
C THR A 144 -8.17 -8.53 -4.95
N PHE A 145 -7.68 -7.61 -4.12
CA PHE A 145 -7.79 -6.17 -4.35
C PHE A 145 -7.15 -5.78 -5.68
N VAL A 146 -5.88 -6.16 -5.90
CA VAL A 146 -5.17 -5.85 -7.14
C VAL A 146 -5.93 -6.36 -8.36
N LYS A 147 -6.46 -7.58 -8.30
CA LYS A 147 -7.21 -8.16 -9.42
C LYS A 147 -8.41 -7.27 -9.78
N LYS A 148 -9.25 -6.91 -8.81
CA LYS A 148 -10.44 -6.10 -9.04
C LYS A 148 -10.09 -4.68 -9.52
N ILE A 149 -9.09 -4.04 -8.90
CA ILE A 149 -8.64 -2.71 -9.29
C ILE A 149 -8.09 -2.71 -10.73
N ALA A 150 -7.25 -3.70 -11.07
CA ALA A 150 -6.70 -3.81 -12.42
C ALA A 150 -7.80 -4.07 -13.46
N GLU A 151 -8.81 -4.89 -13.15
CA GLU A 151 -9.97 -5.13 -14.01
C GLU A 151 -10.82 -3.85 -14.19
N ALA A 152 -10.99 -3.04 -13.13
CA ALA A 152 -11.71 -1.76 -13.19
C ALA A 152 -10.96 -0.70 -14.02
N LEU A 153 -9.65 -0.60 -13.87
CA LEU A 153 -8.80 0.26 -14.71
C LEU A 153 -8.84 -0.19 -16.18
N GLN A 154 -8.75 -1.50 -16.44
CA GLN A 154 -8.78 -2.05 -17.80
C GLN A 154 -10.14 -1.83 -18.49
N SER A 155 -11.23 -1.93 -17.73
CA SER A 155 -12.59 -1.72 -18.23
C SER A 155 -13.04 -0.26 -18.24
N LYS A 156 -12.17 0.67 -17.82
CA LYS A 156 -12.45 2.12 -17.69
C LYS A 156 -13.60 2.45 -16.73
N MET A 157 -13.83 1.59 -15.75
CA MET A 157 -14.70 1.89 -14.61
C MET A 157 -14.00 2.84 -13.63
N ILE A 158 -12.67 2.81 -13.61
CA ILE A 158 -11.82 3.79 -12.95
C ILE A 158 -10.86 4.34 -13.99
N GLU A 159 -10.67 5.65 -13.99
CA GLU A 159 -9.72 6.36 -14.84
C GLU A 159 -8.76 7.19 -13.98
N ILE A 160 -7.60 7.53 -14.56
CA ILE A 160 -6.65 8.46 -13.94
C ILE A 160 -7.05 9.87 -14.36
N SER A 161 -7.08 10.80 -13.41
CA SER A 161 -7.35 12.22 -13.67
C SER A 161 -6.36 12.83 -14.67
N ASP A 162 -6.76 13.92 -15.32
CA ASP A 162 -5.94 14.59 -16.34
C ASP A 162 -4.56 15.04 -15.83
N ASP A 163 -4.45 15.40 -14.54
CA ASP A 163 -3.19 15.77 -13.90
C ASP A 163 -2.32 14.56 -13.49
N GLY A 164 -2.80 13.34 -13.71
CA GLY A 164 -2.09 12.09 -13.42
C GLY A 164 -2.02 11.73 -11.93
N ARG A 165 -2.68 12.48 -11.05
CA ARG A 165 -2.50 12.42 -9.59
C ARG A 165 -3.59 11.66 -8.85
N TYR A 166 -4.75 11.47 -9.45
CA TYR A 166 -5.92 10.91 -8.79
C TYR A 166 -6.59 9.82 -9.63
N LEU A 167 -7.30 8.94 -8.95
CA LEU A 167 -8.22 7.97 -9.55
C LEU A 167 -9.64 8.54 -9.45
N LEU A 168 -10.37 8.45 -10.55
CA LEU A 168 -11.76 8.87 -10.69
C LEU A 168 -12.61 7.69 -11.13
N ASN A 169 -13.85 7.64 -10.64
CA ASN A 169 -14.87 6.72 -11.12
C ASN A 169 -15.31 7.12 -12.56
N PHE A 170 -16.01 6.24 -13.28
CA PHE A 170 -16.43 6.47 -14.67
C PHE A 170 -17.33 7.70 -14.85
N ASP A 171 -17.99 8.14 -13.78
CA ASP A 171 -18.84 9.34 -13.74
C ASP A 171 -18.05 10.62 -13.35
N GLY A 172 -16.74 10.51 -13.15
CA GLY A 172 -15.85 11.60 -12.77
C GLY A 172 -15.78 11.88 -11.27
N THR A 173 -16.47 11.10 -10.42
CA THR A 173 -16.42 11.27 -8.96
C THR A 173 -15.20 10.60 -8.33
N ALA A 174 -14.82 11.03 -7.12
CA ALA A 174 -13.75 10.39 -6.35
C ALA A 174 -14.22 9.14 -5.57
N ASP A 175 -15.54 8.88 -5.54
CA ASP A 175 -16.13 7.79 -4.78
C ASP A 175 -16.07 6.49 -5.60
N ILE A 176 -15.14 5.61 -5.24
CA ILE A 176 -14.88 4.36 -5.97
C ILE A 176 -15.21 3.16 -5.08
N ILE A 177 -16.14 2.31 -5.53
CA ILE A 177 -16.52 1.05 -4.87
C ILE A 177 -16.38 -0.12 -5.86
N LEU A 178 -15.67 -1.18 -5.44
CA LEU A 178 -15.30 -2.35 -6.28
C LEU A 178 -15.60 -3.71 -5.64
#